data_AF-A0A352JP88-F1
#
_entry.id   AF-A0A352JP88-F1
#
_cell.length_a   1.000
_cell.length_b   1.000
_cell.length_c   1.000
_cell.angle_alpha   90.00
_cell.angle_beta   90.00
_cell.angle_gamma   90.00
#
_symmetry.space_group_name_H-M   'P 1'
#
loop_
_entity.id
_entity.type
_entity.pdbx_description
1 polymer ?
#
loop_
_entity_poly.entity_id
_entity_poly.type
_entity_poly.pdbx_seq_one_letter_code
_entity_poly.pdbx_strand_id
1 'polypeptide(L)'
;MRHGRKVRKLGVKPAHRHAMLSNMATSLILVGKIKTTTARAKVLQGKVDKLVTLAKRGDLHARRQVFAALRDDAAVTKLFTEIVPELKDIKGGYTKRAFFGRRLGDGASLCVVELNIEKKVVEEPKKKGKEKEEGKAEEGKAPKKEAKPKKEKKERKEKKPKPEKKEAHKETKVVKKKKSPTAK
;
A
#
# COMPACT_ATOMS: atom_id res chain seq x y z
N MET A 1 -37.08 -3.99 -9.04
CA MET A 1 -36.17 -4.24 -7.90
C MET A 1 -34.83 -4.83 -8.36
N ARG A 2 -33.77 -4.79 -7.53
CA ARG A 2 -32.46 -5.40 -7.85
C ARG A 2 -32.24 -6.70 -7.04
N HIS A 3 -33.06 -7.72 -7.24
CA HIS A 3 -32.89 -9.01 -6.56
C HIS A 3 -31.58 -9.70 -6.97
N GLY A 4 -30.92 -10.40 -6.04
CA GLY A 4 -29.71 -11.20 -6.30
C GLY A 4 -28.41 -10.44 -6.58
N ARG A 5 -28.43 -9.09 -6.65
CA ARG A 5 -27.21 -8.31 -6.96
C ARG A 5 -26.31 -8.14 -5.75
N LYS A 6 -25.34 -9.05 -5.58
CA LYS A 6 -24.34 -9.05 -4.50
C LYS A 6 -23.14 -8.11 -4.74
N VAL A 7 -23.05 -7.47 -5.91
CA VAL A 7 -21.91 -6.61 -6.27
C VAL A 7 -22.13 -5.17 -5.78
N ARG A 8 -21.29 -4.72 -4.83
CA ARG A 8 -21.28 -3.32 -4.36
C ARG A 8 -20.62 -2.41 -5.40
N LYS A 9 -21.36 -1.41 -5.89
CA LYS A 9 -20.89 -0.45 -6.92
C LYS A 9 -19.95 0.64 -6.39
N LEU A 10 -19.92 0.88 -5.08
CA LEU A 10 -19.05 1.89 -4.43
C LEU A 10 -19.25 3.33 -4.96
N GLY A 11 -20.40 3.63 -5.55
CA GLY A 11 -20.70 4.96 -6.11
C GLY A 11 -19.96 5.31 -7.40
N VAL A 12 -19.29 4.33 -8.04
CA VAL A 12 -18.48 4.56 -9.25
C VAL A 12 -18.93 3.69 -10.42
N LYS A 13 -18.59 4.13 -11.65
CA LYS A 13 -18.84 3.35 -12.88
C LYS A 13 -18.07 2.02 -12.84
N PRO A 14 -18.57 0.95 -13.50
CA PRO A 14 -17.94 -0.37 -13.45
C PRO A 14 -16.47 -0.37 -13.87
N ALA A 15 -16.11 0.29 -14.99
CA ALA A 15 -14.73 0.36 -15.46
C ALA A 15 -13.78 0.98 -14.41
N HIS A 16 -14.17 2.12 -13.84
CA HIS A 16 -13.41 2.77 -12.78
C HIS A 16 -13.32 1.90 -11.52
N ARG A 17 -14.40 1.19 -11.17
CA ARG A 17 -14.39 0.24 -10.04
C ARG A 17 -13.36 -0.87 -10.24
N HIS A 18 -13.25 -1.43 -11.44
CA HIS A 18 -12.26 -2.46 -11.73
C HIS A 18 -10.83 -1.91 -11.61
N ALA A 19 -10.55 -0.76 -12.22
CA ALA A 19 -9.24 -0.11 -12.11
C ALA A 19 -8.87 0.24 -10.66
N MET A 20 -9.80 0.84 -9.91
CA MET A 20 -9.59 1.19 -8.50
C MET A 20 -9.28 -0.04 -7.63
N LEU A 21 -10.00 -1.15 -7.84
CA LEU A 21 -9.76 -2.39 -7.10
C LEU A 21 -8.42 -3.04 -7.48
N SER A 22 -8.06 -3.02 -8.77
CA SER A 22 -6.76 -3.51 -9.24
C SER A 22 -5.61 -2.70 -8.64
N ASN A 23 -5.71 -1.38 -8.61
CA ASN A 23 -4.69 -0.51 -8.02
C ASN A 23 -4.56 -0.76 -6.50
N MET A 24 -5.68 -0.83 -5.77
CA MET A 24 -5.64 -1.14 -4.33
C MET A 24 -5.07 -2.53 -4.03
N ALA A 25 -5.38 -3.53 -4.86
CA ALA A 25 -4.82 -4.88 -4.71
C ALA A 25 -3.30 -4.87 -4.97
N THR A 26 -2.85 -4.16 -5.99
CA THR A 26 -1.43 -3.97 -6.31
C THR A 26 -0.70 -3.32 -5.14
N SER A 27 -1.22 -2.20 -4.61
CA SER A 27 -0.64 -1.53 -3.45
C SER A 27 -0.61 -2.42 -2.20
N LEU A 28 -1.65 -3.22 -1.97
CA LEU A 28 -1.68 -4.16 -0.85
C LEU A 28 -0.63 -5.26 -0.99
N ILE A 29 -0.41 -5.79 -2.20
CA ILE A 29 0.60 -6.82 -2.45
C ILE A 29 2.02 -6.26 -2.29
N LEU A 30 2.27 -5.05 -2.79
CA LEU A 30 3.58 -4.42 -2.70
C LEU A 30 3.97 -4.04 -1.28
N VAL A 31 3.05 -3.41 -0.53
CA VAL A 31 3.32 -2.85 0.80
C VAL A 31 2.95 -3.81 1.94
N GLY A 32 2.00 -4.73 1.70
CA GLY A 32 1.47 -5.66 2.71
C GLY A 32 0.37 -5.09 3.60
N LYS A 33 0.21 -3.76 3.66
CA LYS A 33 -0.76 -3.06 4.51
C LYS A 33 -1.23 -1.75 3.88
N ILE A 34 -2.54 -1.50 3.87
CA ILE A 34 -3.12 -0.23 3.38
C ILE A 34 -4.23 0.28 4.30
N LYS A 35 -4.43 1.61 4.32
CA LYS A 35 -5.56 2.26 5.01
C LYS A 35 -6.60 2.70 3.98
N THR A 36 -7.86 2.31 4.16
CA THR A 36 -8.96 2.65 3.23
C THR A 36 -10.31 2.70 3.96
N THR A 37 -11.40 2.97 3.24
CA THR A 37 -12.74 2.95 3.84
C THR A 37 -13.26 1.53 4.03
N THR A 38 -14.09 1.31 5.05
CA THR A 38 -14.68 -0.02 5.34
C THR A 38 -15.42 -0.61 4.15
N ALA A 39 -16.13 0.22 3.38
CA ALA A 39 -16.86 -0.21 2.18
C ALA A 39 -15.91 -0.71 1.07
N ARG A 40 -14.82 0.02 0.80
CA ARG A 40 -13.81 -0.39 -0.19
C ARG A 40 -13.07 -1.63 0.26
N ALA A 41 -12.69 -1.70 1.54
CA ALA A 41 -12.02 -2.84 2.13
C ALA A 41 -12.82 -4.15 1.98
N LYS A 42 -14.15 -4.12 2.22
CA LYS A 42 -15.02 -5.31 2.07
C LYS A 42 -15.00 -5.89 0.65
N VAL A 43 -14.93 -5.03 -0.36
CA VAL A 43 -14.87 -5.46 -1.75
C VAL A 43 -13.45 -5.91 -2.14
N LEU A 44 -12.44 -5.22 -1.62
CA LEU A 44 -11.03 -5.54 -1.87
C LEU A 44 -10.67 -6.95 -1.41
N GLN A 45 -11.13 -7.37 -0.22
CA GLN A 45 -10.87 -8.73 0.31
C GLN A 45 -11.25 -9.81 -0.71
N GLY A 46 -12.48 -9.77 -1.23
CA GLY A 46 -12.92 -10.77 -2.22
C GLY A 46 -12.18 -10.72 -3.56
N LYS A 47 -11.51 -9.61 -3.90
CA LYS A 47 -10.64 -9.53 -5.08
C LYS A 47 -9.27 -10.14 -4.79
N VAL A 48 -8.67 -9.79 -3.65
CA VAL A 48 -7.34 -10.27 -3.24
C VAL A 48 -7.38 -11.77 -2.93
N ASP A 49 -8.41 -12.26 -2.24
CA ASP A 49 -8.52 -13.68 -1.92
C ASP A 49 -8.56 -14.56 -3.18
N LYS A 50 -9.24 -14.09 -4.23
CA LYS A 50 -9.24 -14.77 -5.54
C LYS A 50 -7.87 -14.76 -6.19
N LEU A 51 -7.13 -13.65 -6.11
CA LEU A 51 -5.79 -13.56 -6.67
C LEU A 51 -4.80 -14.47 -5.94
N VAL A 52 -4.83 -14.51 -4.61
CA VAL A 52 -3.98 -15.41 -3.81
C VAL A 52 -4.34 -16.87 -4.10
N THR A 53 -5.63 -17.20 -4.21
CA THR A 53 -6.08 -18.55 -4.56
C THR A 53 -5.59 -18.98 -5.94
N LEU A 54 -5.65 -18.10 -6.93
CA LEU A 54 -5.06 -18.36 -8.25
C LEU A 54 -3.55 -18.53 -8.16
N ALA A 55 -2.86 -17.66 -7.41
CA ALA A 55 -1.41 -17.71 -7.28
C ALA A 55 -0.92 -18.99 -6.58
N LYS A 56 -1.68 -19.52 -5.61
CA LYS A 56 -1.40 -20.82 -4.97
C LYS A 56 -1.41 -22.01 -5.93
N ARG A 57 -2.12 -21.92 -7.07
CA ARG A 57 -2.10 -22.96 -8.11
C ARG A 57 -0.73 -23.07 -8.79
N GLY A 58 0.02 -21.97 -8.87
CA GLY A 58 1.43 -21.96 -9.29
C GLY A 58 1.69 -22.19 -10.79
N ASP A 59 0.68 -22.28 -11.65
CA ASP A 59 0.87 -22.51 -13.09
C ASP A 59 1.05 -21.22 -13.90
N LEU A 60 1.62 -21.36 -15.11
CA LEU A 60 1.81 -20.24 -16.04
C LEU A 60 0.47 -19.55 -16.39
N HIS A 61 -0.60 -20.34 -16.47
CA HIS A 61 -1.93 -19.83 -16.75
C HIS A 61 -2.44 -18.92 -15.62
N ALA A 62 -2.31 -19.33 -14.36
CA ALA A 62 -2.63 -18.48 -13.22
C ALA A 62 -1.80 -17.21 -13.21
N ARG A 63 -0.49 -17.30 -13.51
CA ARG A 63 0.37 -16.10 -13.59
C ARG A 63 -0.14 -15.10 -14.64
N ARG A 64 -0.56 -15.57 -15.82
CA ARG A 64 -1.19 -14.74 -16.87
C ARG A 64 -2.51 -14.13 -16.42
N GLN A 65 -3.36 -14.89 -15.72
CA GLN A 65 -4.63 -14.38 -15.18
C GLN A 65 -4.42 -13.29 -14.12
N VAL A 66 -3.47 -13.50 -13.21
CA VAL A 66 -3.11 -12.51 -12.18
C VAL A 66 -2.53 -11.25 -12.83
N PHE A 67 -1.65 -11.40 -13.82
CA PHE A 67 -1.10 -10.27 -14.57
C PHE A 67 -2.21 -9.47 -15.28
N ALA A 68 -3.17 -10.13 -15.93
CA ALA A 68 -4.31 -9.46 -16.56
C ALA A 68 -5.14 -8.63 -15.56
N ALA A 69 -5.17 -9.03 -14.29
CA ALA A 69 -5.90 -8.34 -13.23
C ALA A 69 -5.11 -7.18 -12.60
N LEU A 70 -3.81 -7.33 -12.36
CA LEU A 70 -2.98 -6.34 -11.66
C LEU A 70 -2.27 -5.37 -12.62
N ARG A 71 -1.80 -5.87 -13.76
CA ARG A 71 -1.01 -5.13 -14.77
C ARG A 71 0.30 -4.54 -14.22
N ASP A 72 0.90 -5.23 -13.27
CA ASP A 72 2.15 -4.85 -12.61
C ASP A 72 3.02 -6.09 -12.37
N ASP A 73 4.21 -6.13 -12.97
CA ASP A 73 5.11 -7.28 -12.90
C ASP A 73 5.77 -7.44 -11.53
N ALA A 74 6.04 -6.34 -10.82
CA ALA A 74 6.65 -6.37 -9.51
C ALA A 74 5.68 -6.97 -8.48
N ALA A 75 4.41 -6.55 -8.53
CA ALA A 75 3.36 -7.10 -7.68
C ALA A 75 3.09 -8.58 -7.99
N VAL A 76 3.06 -8.95 -9.28
CA VAL A 76 2.90 -10.37 -9.66
C VAL A 76 4.07 -11.19 -9.12
N THR A 77 5.30 -10.76 -9.35
CA THR A 77 6.49 -11.50 -8.89
C THR A 77 6.46 -11.68 -7.38
N LYS A 78 6.29 -10.59 -6.63
CA LYS A 78 6.18 -10.62 -5.16
C LYS A 78 5.07 -11.54 -4.64
N LEU A 79 3.92 -11.56 -5.32
CA LEU A 79 2.81 -12.43 -4.95
C LEU A 79 3.22 -13.91 -5.00
N PHE A 80 3.87 -14.34 -6.08
CA PHE A 80 4.26 -15.74 -6.27
C PHE A 80 5.50 -16.14 -5.46
N THR A 81 6.46 -15.23 -5.27
CA THR A 81 7.75 -15.54 -4.62
C THR A 81 7.71 -15.42 -3.10
N GLU A 82 7.08 -14.37 -2.57
CA GLU A 82 7.10 -14.07 -1.12
C GLU A 82 5.79 -14.47 -0.44
N ILE A 83 4.66 -14.02 -0.99
CA ILE A 83 3.38 -14.07 -0.28
C ILE A 83 2.74 -15.46 -0.34
N VAL A 84 2.77 -16.14 -1.49
CA VAL A 84 2.14 -17.47 -1.66
C VAL A 84 2.78 -18.54 -0.76
N PRO A 85 4.11 -18.63 -0.63
CA PRO A 85 4.75 -19.58 0.29
C PRO A 85 4.32 -19.38 1.74
N GLU A 86 4.28 -18.13 2.22
CA GLU A 86 3.89 -17.80 3.60
C GLU A 86 2.42 -18.11 3.88
N LEU A 87 1.55 -17.98 2.88
CA LEU A 87 0.12 -18.23 3.03
C LEU A 87 -0.30 -19.66 2.71
N LYS A 88 0.64 -20.57 2.37
CA LYS A 88 0.35 -21.89 1.80
C LYS A 88 -0.62 -22.72 2.66
N ASP A 89 -0.41 -22.71 3.97
CA ASP A 89 -1.15 -23.54 4.93
C ASP A 89 -2.57 -23.01 5.22
N ILE A 90 -2.83 -21.74 4.92
CA ILE A 90 -4.11 -21.07 5.21
C ILE A 90 -5.15 -21.41 4.14
N LYS A 91 -6.25 -22.06 4.53
CA LYS A 91 -7.39 -22.40 3.65
C LYS A 91 -8.40 -21.24 3.56
N GLY A 92 -7.97 -20.10 3.02
CA GLY A 92 -8.81 -18.91 2.79
C GLY A 92 -8.71 -17.83 3.87
N GLY A 93 -9.27 -16.64 3.61
CA GLY A 93 -9.12 -15.51 4.53
C GLY A 93 -7.69 -14.96 4.56
N TYR A 94 -7.14 -14.64 3.39
CA TYR A 94 -5.75 -14.19 3.23
C TYR A 94 -5.52 -12.74 3.66
N THR A 95 -6.60 -12.01 3.90
CA THR A 95 -6.58 -10.60 4.29
C THR A 95 -7.32 -10.36 5.59
N LYS A 96 -6.64 -9.72 6.54
CA LYS A 96 -7.21 -9.24 7.79
C LYS A 96 -7.64 -7.78 7.62
N ARG A 97 -8.75 -7.41 8.28
CA ARG A 97 -9.22 -6.02 8.32
C ARG A 97 -9.47 -5.62 9.77
N ALA A 98 -8.86 -4.52 10.18
CA ALA A 98 -9.05 -3.92 11.50
C ALA A 98 -9.70 -2.54 11.38
N PHE A 99 -10.71 -2.26 12.19
CA PHE A 99 -11.33 -0.93 12.25
C PHE A 99 -10.31 0.08 12.79
N PHE A 100 -10.19 1.23 12.14
CA PHE A 100 -9.22 2.26 12.51
C PHE A 100 -9.85 3.48 13.17
N GLY A 101 -11.11 3.80 12.84
CA GLY A 101 -11.80 5.00 13.31
C GLY A 101 -12.65 5.64 12.23
N ARG A 102 -12.99 6.91 12.41
CA ARG A 102 -13.70 7.73 11.43
C ARG A 102 -12.79 8.85 10.93
N ARG A 103 -12.89 9.17 9.64
CA ARG A 103 -12.15 10.28 9.03
C ARG A 103 -12.78 11.61 9.44
N LEU A 104 -11.95 12.59 9.75
CA LEU A 104 -12.37 13.95 10.03
C LEU A 104 -12.92 14.60 8.74
N GLY A 105 -14.03 15.33 8.83
CA GLY A 105 -14.67 16.01 7.71
C GLY A 105 -15.88 15.24 7.15
N ASP A 106 -15.67 14.10 6.49
CA ASP A 106 -16.75 13.31 5.88
C ASP A 106 -17.33 12.21 6.78
N GLY A 107 -16.77 12.01 7.98
CA GLY A 107 -17.22 11.01 8.96
C GLY A 107 -17.07 9.56 8.50
N ALA A 108 -16.35 9.31 7.40
CA ALA A 108 -16.28 8.00 6.77
C ALA A 108 -15.53 6.99 7.66
N SER A 109 -16.10 5.80 7.84
CA SER A 109 -15.45 4.71 8.57
C SER A 109 -14.21 4.21 7.84
N LEU A 110 -13.06 4.27 8.52
CA LEU A 110 -11.77 3.82 8.05
C LEU A 110 -11.42 2.44 8.60
N CYS A 111 -10.63 1.73 7.81
CA CYS A 111 -10.13 0.40 8.09
C CYS A 111 -8.71 0.26 7.58
N VAL A 112 -7.92 -0.50 8.32
CA VAL A 112 -6.65 -1.03 7.84
C VAL A 112 -6.90 -2.42 7.26
N VAL A 113 -6.33 -2.69 6.09
CA VAL A 113 -6.33 -4.02 5.45
C VAL A 113 -4.89 -4.51 5.39
N GLU A 114 -4.66 -5.73 5.84
CA GLU A 114 -3.34 -6.36 5.97
C GLU A 114 -3.38 -7.78 5.39
N LEU A 115 -2.28 -8.22 4.79
CA LEU A 115 -2.09 -9.63 4.47
C LEU A 115 -1.93 -10.43 5.76
N ASN A 116 -2.48 -11.64 5.78
CA ASN A 116 -2.39 -12.55 6.93
C ASN A 116 -1.05 -13.28 6.97
N ILE A 117 0.03 -12.52 6.97
CA ILE A 117 1.39 -13.02 7.11
C ILE A 117 1.74 -12.89 8.59
N GLU A 118 2.06 -14.02 9.22
CA GLU A 118 2.64 -14.00 10.56
C GLU A 118 4.02 -13.37 10.46
N LYS A 119 4.09 -12.07 10.76
CA LYS A 119 5.38 -11.44 11.01
C LYS A 119 5.95 -12.13 12.24
N LYS A 120 6.94 -13.01 12.04
CA LYS A 120 7.83 -13.44 13.12
C LYS A 120 8.45 -12.16 13.67
N VAL A 121 7.93 -11.69 14.80
CA VAL A 121 8.52 -10.58 15.53
C VAL A 121 9.86 -11.13 16.00
N VAL A 122 10.94 -10.74 15.32
CA VAL A 122 12.27 -10.94 15.85
C VAL A 122 12.37 -9.99 17.03
N GLU A 123 12.07 -10.48 18.23
CA GLU A 123 12.37 -9.78 19.45
C GLU A 123 13.89 -9.67 19.54
N GLU A 124 14.42 -8.48 19.30
CA GLU A 124 15.81 -8.19 19.63
C GLU A 124 15.97 -8.35 21.15
N PRO A 125 16.93 -9.15 21.64
CA PRO A 125 17.13 -9.35 23.06
C PRO A 125 17.56 -8.01 23.68
N LYS A 126 16.67 -7.41 24.48
CA LYS A 126 17.02 -6.31 25.38
C LYS A 126 18.11 -6.82 26.32
N LYS A 127 19.35 -6.36 26.13
CA LYS A 127 20.45 -6.55 27.08
C LYS A 127 20.00 -6.00 28.45
N LYS A 128 19.70 -6.90 29.38
CA LYS A 128 19.71 -6.63 30.81
C LYS A 128 21.16 -6.32 31.20
N GLY A 129 21.49 -5.04 31.38
CA GLY A 129 22.66 -4.64 32.14
C GLY A 129 22.31 -4.71 33.62
N LYS A 130 22.95 -5.63 34.35
CA LYS A 130 22.94 -5.69 35.82
C LYS A 130 24.28 -5.14 36.32
N GLU A 131 24.17 -4.07 37.11
CA GLU A 131 24.96 -3.69 38.28
C GLU A 131 26.50 -3.52 38.18
N LYS A 132 26.94 -2.30 38.52
CA LYS A 132 27.98 -2.10 39.54
C LYS A 132 27.50 -1.06 40.54
N GLU A 133 27.62 -1.43 41.81
CA GLU A 133 27.27 -0.73 43.04
C GLU A 133 28.50 0.02 43.60
N GLU A 134 28.26 0.82 44.65
CA GLU A 134 29.18 1.61 45.51
C GLU A 134 29.46 3.06 45.03
N GLY A 135 29.24 4.13 45.81
CA GLY A 135 28.88 4.25 47.22
C GLY A 135 28.45 5.70 47.60
N LYS A 136 27.92 5.81 48.83
CA LYS A 136 27.24 6.94 49.50
C LYS A 136 27.90 8.33 49.46
N ALA A 137 27.07 9.37 49.41
CA ALA A 137 27.15 10.55 50.28
C ALA A 137 25.77 11.23 50.44
N GLU A 138 25.53 11.77 51.63
CA GLU A 138 24.28 12.20 52.26
C GLU A 138 23.65 13.54 51.79
N GLU A 139 22.34 13.63 52.08
CA GLU A 139 21.54 14.79 52.52
C GLU A 139 21.38 16.07 51.68
N GLY A 140 20.10 16.46 51.48
CA GLY A 140 19.71 17.87 51.60
C GLY A 140 18.69 18.42 50.60
N LYS A 141 17.43 18.54 51.05
CA LYS A 141 16.43 19.60 50.72
C LYS A 141 15.79 19.69 49.31
N ALA A 142 14.48 19.49 49.30
CA ALA A 142 13.52 20.09 48.35
C ALA A 142 13.56 21.64 48.41
N PRO A 143 13.18 22.39 47.35
CA PRO A 143 11.75 22.54 47.02
C PRO A 143 11.39 22.68 45.52
N LYS A 144 10.10 22.45 45.27
CA LYS A 144 9.31 22.75 44.06
C LYS A 144 9.55 24.16 43.51
N LYS A 145 9.50 24.31 42.18
CA LYS A 145 8.71 25.36 41.50
C LYS A 145 8.42 25.03 40.04
N GLU A 146 7.12 24.96 39.74
CA GLU A 146 6.54 25.01 38.41
C GLU A 146 6.74 26.41 37.78
N ALA A 147 7.07 26.47 36.49
CA ALA A 147 6.60 27.51 35.56
C ALA A 147 6.96 27.13 34.10
N LYS A 148 5.95 26.65 33.35
CA LYS A 148 5.84 26.83 31.88
C LYS A 148 5.24 28.24 31.62
N PRO A 149 4.98 28.68 30.37
CA PRO A 149 5.73 28.66 29.10
C PRO A 149 5.60 30.04 28.35
N LYS A 150 6.25 30.23 27.19
CA LYS A 150 5.74 31.00 26.02
C LYS A 150 6.77 30.95 24.87
N LYS A 151 6.40 30.40 23.69
CA LYS A 151 5.95 31.13 22.47
C LYS A 151 7.08 31.93 21.82
N GLU A 152 7.26 32.05 20.52
CA GLU A 152 6.69 31.55 19.26
C GLU A 152 7.57 32.19 18.17
N LYS A 153 7.69 31.56 16.99
CA LYS A 153 7.99 32.17 15.68
C LYS A 153 9.36 32.83 15.45
N LYS A 154 10.11 32.24 14.51
CA LYS A 154 10.18 32.82 13.15
C LYS A 154 10.68 31.81 12.12
N GLU A 155 9.80 31.54 11.17
CA GLU A 155 10.09 30.95 9.88
C GLU A 155 11.11 31.80 9.10
N ARG A 156 11.66 31.14 8.05
CA ARG A 156 11.92 31.68 6.71
C ARG A 156 13.39 31.73 6.32
N LYS A 157 13.78 30.78 5.45
CA LYS A 157 14.36 31.07 4.12
C LYS A 157 14.51 29.78 3.30
N GLU A 158 13.44 29.40 2.60
CA GLU A 158 13.59 28.80 1.28
C GLU A 158 13.91 29.92 0.29
N LYS A 159 15.00 29.76 -0.48
CA LYS A 159 15.27 30.49 -1.73
C LYS A 159 15.53 29.45 -2.82
N LYS A 160 14.78 29.59 -3.91
CA LYS A 160 14.82 28.84 -5.18
C LYS A 160 16.20 28.96 -5.88
N PRO A 161 16.47 28.19 -6.95
CA PRO A 161 16.05 28.65 -8.28
C PRO A 161 15.58 27.55 -9.27
N LYS A 162 14.62 27.93 -10.13
CA LYS A 162 14.56 27.50 -11.55
C LYS A 162 15.39 28.51 -12.36
N PRO A 163 15.96 28.11 -13.50
CA PRO A 163 15.50 28.73 -14.76
C PRO A 163 15.35 27.75 -15.94
N GLU A 164 14.68 28.25 -16.97
CA GLU A 164 14.10 27.55 -18.12
C GLU A 164 15.05 27.38 -19.35
N LYS A 165 14.62 26.47 -20.25
CA LYS A 165 14.58 26.55 -21.74
C LYS A 165 15.86 26.69 -22.59
N LYS A 166 15.98 25.75 -23.54
CA LYS A 166 16.33 25.84 -24.99
C LYS A 166 16.44 24.36 -25.47
N GLU A 167 15.94 23.86 -26.60
CA GLU A 167 15.84 24.37 -27.97
C GLU A 167 14.71 23.66 -28.74
N ALA A 168 14.15 24.36 -29.72
CA ALA A 168 13.38 23.81 -30.84
C ALA A 168 14.14 24.06 -32.15
N HIS A 169 13.85 23.22 -33.15
CA HIS A 169 14.23 23.25 -34.57
C HIS A 169 15.56 22.60 -35.00
N LYS A 170 15.43 21.44 -35.67
CA LYS A 170 15.59 21.40 -37.13
C LYS A 170 14.97 20.16 -37.76
N GLU A 171 14.13 20.41 -38.74
CA GLU A 171 13.57 19.46 -39.69
C GLU A 171 14.69 18.80 -40.52
N THR A 172 14.52 17.54 -40.90
CA THR A 172 14.90 17.05 -42.25
C THR A 172 14.23 15.71 -42.56
N LYS A 173 13.42 15.75 -43.62
CA LYS A 173 13.26 14.75 -44.70
C LYS A 173 12.72 13.34 -44.37
N VAL A 174 11.42 13.20 -44.63
CA VAL A 174 10.82 12.34 -45.69
C VAL A 174 11.50 11.00 -45.96
N VAL A 175 10.90 9.90 -45.49
CA VAL A 175 10.80 8.64 -46.26
C VAL A 175 9.39 8.06 -46.08
N LYS A 176 8.50 8.36 -47.03
CA LYS A 176 7.23 7.65 -47.23
C LYS A 176 7.55 6.19 -47.61
N LYS A 177 7.25 5.25 -46.72
CA LYS A 177 7.26 3.82 -47.01
C LYS A 177 6.06 3.51 -47.93
N LYS A 178 6.33 3.29 -49.22
CA LYS A 178 5.35 2.81 -50.22
C LYS A 178 4.76 1.47 -49.74
N LYS A 179 3.45 1.43 -49.54
CA LYS A 179 2.67 0.18 -49.58
C LYS A 179 2.30 -0.07 -51.05
N SER A 180 2.82 -1.16 -51.63
CA SER A 180 2.31 -1.74 -52.86
C SER A 180 1.09 -2.63 -52.55
N PRO A 181 -0.03 -2.52 -53.28
CA PRO A 181 -1.08 -3.52 -53.24
C PRO A 181 -0.75 -4.65 -54.22
N THR A 182 -0.62 -5.88 -53.74
CA THR A 182 -0.57 -7.08 -54.59
C THR A 182 -1.99 -7.57 -54.86
N ALA A 183 -2.35 -7.58 -56.13
CA ALA A 183 -3.55 -8.21 -56.67
C ALA A 183 -3.29 -9.71 -56.92
N LYS A 184 -4.16 -10.57 -56.38
CA LYS A 184 -4.76 -11.75 -57.00
C LYS A 184 -5.79 -12.34 -56.03
#